data_AF-A0A8U0S7G4-F1
#
_entry.id   AF-A0A8U0S7G4-F1
#
_cell.length_a   1.000
_cell.length_b   1.000
_cell.length_c   1.000
_cell.angle_alpha   90.00
_cell.angle_beta   90.00
_cell.angle_gamma   90.00
#
_symmetry.space_group_name_H-M   'P 1'
#
loop_
_entity.id
_entity.type
_entity.pdbx_description
1 polymer ?
#
loop_
_entity_poly.entity_id
_entity_poly.type
_entity_poly.pdbx_seq_one_letter_code
_entity_poly.pdbx_strand_id
1 'polypeptide(L)'
;MRLSVRRALLAAGCALALVLAVQVGQQVLECRAVLGGPRGPRRAMRPEQEDLVMVGADHAEYRYGKAMPLIFVGGVPRSGTTLMRAMLDAHPEVRCGEETRIIPRVLAMRQAWSKSGREKLRLDEAGVTDEVLDAAMQAFILEVIAKHGEPARVLCNKDPFTLKSSVYLSRLFPNSKFLLMVRDGRASVHSMITRKVTIAGFDLSSYRDCLTKWNKAIEVMYAQCMEVGKDKCLPVYYEQLVLHPRRSLKIILDFLGIAWSDAVLHHEDLIGKPGGVSLSNLFFLPRIERSTDQVIKPVNLEALSKWTGHIPGDVVRDMAQIAPMLARLGYDPYANPPNYGNPDPIVVNNTHRVLKGDYKTPANLKGYFQISADCC
;
A
#
# COMPACT_ATOMS: atom_id res chain seq x y z
N MET A 1 -92.03 -0.73 10.00
CA MET A 1 -91.02 0.10 9.29
C MET A 1 -89.56 -0.15 9.70
N ARG A 2 -89.21 -0.73 10.87
CA ARG A 2 -87.79 -0.92 11.27
C ARG A 2 -87.05 -2.11 10.62
N LEU A 3 -87.76 -3.13 10.12
CA LEU A 3 -87.12 -4.30 9.46
C LEU A 3 -86.63 -4.02 8.04
N SER A 4 -87.21 -3.07 7.29
CA SER A 4 -86.81 -2.80 5.90
C SER A 4 -85.50 -2.01 5.83
N VAL A 5 -85.26 -1.10 6.78
CA VAL A 5 -84.03 -0.28 6.83
C VAL A 5 -82.78 -1.11 7.13
N ARG A 6 -82.87 -2.11 8.04
CA ARG A 6 -81.76 -3.03 8.30
C ARG A 6 -81.41 -3.90 7.09
N ARG A 7 -82.40 -4.39 6.35
CA ARG A 7 -82.17 -5.17 5.13
C ARG A 7 -81.56 -4.32 4.01
N ALA A 8 -81.98 -3.06 3.88
CA ALA A 8 -81.40 -2.12 2.93
C ALA A 8 -79.95 -1.77 3.26
N LEU A 9 -79.62 -1.54 4.55
CA LEU A 9 -78.25 -1.27 4.99
C LEU A 9 -77.32 -2.48 4.83
N LEU A 10 -77.81 -3.70 5.09
CA LEU A 10 -77.07 -4.94 4.82
C LEU A 10 -76.82 -5.15 3.33
N ALA A 11 -77.82 -4.90 2.48
CA ALA A 11 -77.68 -5.00 1.04
C ALA A 11 -76.67 -3.97 0.49
N ALA A 12 -76.73 -2.72 0.98
CA ALA A 12 -75.77 -1.67 0.62
C ALA A 12 -74.34 -1.98 1.09
N GLY A 13 -74.19 -2.54 2.31
CA GLY A 13 -72.89 -2.97 2.83
C GLY A 13 -72.28 -4.13 2.03
N CYS A 14 -73.09 -5.13 1.66
CA CYS A 14 -72.65 -6.22 0.80
C CYS A 14 -72.26 -5.74 -0.61
N ALA A 15 -73.02 -4.80 -1.19
CA ALA A 15 -72.69 -4.21 -2.48
C ALA A 15 -71.36 -3.44 -2.43
N LEU A 16 -71.14 -2.64 -1.38
CA LEU A 16 -69.88 -1.91 -1.20
C LEU A 16 -68.68 -2.86 -1.03
N ALA A 17 -68.84 -3.94 -0.26
CA ALA A 17 -67.80 -4.95 -0.08
C ALA A 17 -67.47 -5.68 -1.39
N LEU A 18 -68.46 -5.97 -2.22
CA LEU A 18 -68.28 -6.56 -3.54
C LEU A 18 -67.52 -5.62 -4.48
N VAL A 19 -67.88 -4.33 -4.52
CA VAL A 19 -67.18 -3.33 -5.34
C VAL A 19 -65.71 -3.19 -4.92
N LEU A 20 -65.44 -3.12 -3.61
CA LEU A 20 -64.08 -3.05 -3.08
C LEU A 20 -63.27 -4.32 -3.40
N ALA A 21 -63.88 -5.50 -3.28
CA ALA A 21 -63.22 -6.77 -3.64
C ALA A 21 -62.87 -6.83 -5.13
N VAL A 22 -63.74 -6.34 -6.00
CA VAL A 22 -63.49 -6.25 -7.45
C VAL A 22 -62.37 -5.26 -7.77
N GLN A 23 -62.36 -4.08 -7.13
CA GLN A 23 -61.31 -3.08 -7.32
C GLN A 23 -59.93 -3.57 -6.85
N VAL A 24 -59.87 -4.22 -5.69
CA VAL A 24 -58.62 -4.83 -5.19
C VAL A 24 -58.19 -5.98 -6.11
N GLY A 25 -59.14 -6.79 -6.58
CA GLY A 25 -58.87 -7.86 -7.55
C GLY A 25 -58.28 -7.34 -8.86
N GLN A 26 -58.81 -6.24 -9.39
CA GLN A 26 -58.29 -5.57 -10.60
C GLN A 26 -56.89 -5.00 -10.37
N GLN A 27 -56.62 -4.34 -9.24
CA GLN A 27 -55.27 -3.86 -8.93
C GLN A 27 -54.25 -5.00 -8.75
N VAL A 28 -54.65 -6.14 -8.19
CA VAL A 28 -53.78 -7.32 -8.08
C VAL A 28 -53.48 -7.91 -9.46
N LEU A 29 -54.46 -7.94 -10.36
CA LEU A 29 -54.29 -8.40 -11.75
C LEU A 29 -53.36 -7.47 -12.56
N GLU A 30 -53.51 -6.15 -12.42
CA GLU A 30 -52.60 -5.16 -13.02
C GLU A 30 -51.18 -5.29 -12.47
N CYS A 31 -51.01 -5.43 -11.15
CA CYS A 31 -49.70 -5.70 -10.54
C CYS A 31 -49.09 -7.02 -11.05
N ARG A 32 -49.90 -8.07 -11.25
CA ARG A 32 -49.42 -9.33 -11.83
C ARG A 32 -49.01 -9.20 -13.30
N ALA A 33 -49.69 -8.37 -14.08
CA ALA A 33 -49.30 -8.09 -15.46
C ALA A 33 -47.98 -7.32 -15.54
N VAL A 34 -47.75 -6.36 -14.63
CA VAL A 34 -46.48 -5.62 -14.51
C VAL A 34 -45.34 -6.53 -14.04
N LEU A 35 -45.60 -7.47 -13.13
CA LEU A 35 -44.60 -8.40 -12.61
C LEU A 35 -44.38 -9.64 -13.50
N GLY A 36 -45.34 -9.97 -14.37
CA GLY A 36 -45.38 -11.18 -15.19
C GLY A 36 -45.02 -10.98 -16.67
N GLY A 37 -44.74 -9.75 -17.12
CA GLY A 37 -44.18 -9.50 -18.45
C GLY A 37 -42.87 -10.29 -18.65
N PRO A 38 -42.57 -10.75 -19.88
CA PRO A 38 -41.35 -11.50 -20.13
C PRO A 38 -40.18 -10.64 -19.69
N ARG A 39 -39.50 -11.07 -18.62
CA ARG A 39 -38.17 -10.60 -18.30
C ARG A 39 -37.31 -11.04 -19.48
N GLY A 40 -37.25 -10.21 -20.53
CA GLY A 40 -36.18 -10.26 -21.51
C GLY A 40 -34.88 -10.40 -20.73
N PRO A 41 -33.93 -11.22 -21.20
CA PRO A 41 -32.79 -11.63 -20.40
C PRO A 41 -32.26 -10.39 -19.72
N ARG A 42 -32.32 -10.35 -18.38
CA ARG A 42 -31.55 -9.37 -17.62
C ARG A 42 -30.16 -9.58 -18.18
N ARG A 43 -29.74 -8.66 -19.06
CA ARG A 43 -28.37 -8.59 -19.53
C ARG A 43 -27.67 -8.37 -18.20
N ALA A 44 -27.19 -9.46 -17.60
CA ALA A 44 -26.21 -9.37 -16.55
C ALA A 44 -25.19 -8.45 -17.21
N MET A 45 -25.10 -7.22 -16.69
CA MET A 45 -24.07 -6.30 -17.09
C MET A 45 -22.82 -7.03 -16.66
N ARG A 46 -22.28 -7.88 -17.55
CA ARG A 46 -20.91 -8.33 -17.45
C ARG A 46 -20.17 -7.00 -17.42
N PRO A 47 -19.46 -6.67 -16.34
CA PRO A 47 -18.51 -5.58 -16.44
C PRO A 47 -17.63 -6.01 -17.61
N GLU A 48 -17.71 -5.31 -18.73
CA GLU A 48 -16.68 -5.49 -19.74
C GLU A 48 -15.37 -5.27 -19.00
N GLN A 49 -14.53 -6.31 -19.03
CA GLN A 49 -13.17 -6.28 -18.56
C GLN A 49 -12.41 -5.33 -19.48
N GLU A 50 -12.71 -4.03 -19.41
CA GLU A 50 -11.91 -3.03 -20.07
C GLU A 50 -10.65 -2.88 -19.24
N ASP A 51 -9.62 -3.61 -19.65
CA ASP A 51 -8.26 -3.35 -19.18
C ASP A 51 -7.99 -1.85 -19.39
N LEU A 52 -7.45 -1.19 -18.36
CA LEU A 52 -7.02 0.19 -18.47
C LEU A 52 -5.88 0.29 -19.47
N VAL A 53 -6.02 1.14 -20.48
CA VAL A 53 -4.99 1.37 -21.49
C VAL A 53 -4.29 2.68 -21.20
N MET A 54 -2.96 2.66 -21.18
CA MET A 54 -2.13 3.86 -21.15
C MET A 54 -1.17 3.83 -22.34
N VAL A 55 -0.95 4.99 -22.95
CA VAL A 55 0.00 5.15 -24.05
C VAL A 55 1.25 5.82 -23.50
N GLY A 56 2.40 5.17 -23.67
CA GLY A 56 3.70 5.72 -23.27
C GLY A 56 4.17 6.83 -24.22
N ALA A 57 5.21 7.55 -23.81
CA ALA A 57 5.88 8.54 -24.66
C ALA A 57 6.52 7.93 -25.92
N ASP A 58 6.76 6.62 -25.90
CA ASP A 58 7.20 5.78 -27.02
C ASP A 58 6.06 5.33 -27.95
N HIS A 59 4.83 5.82 -27.72
CA HIS A 59 3.59 5.38 -28.38
C HIS A 59 3.25 3.90 -28.17
N ALA A 60 3.89 3.22 -27.21
CA ALA A 60 3.52 1.85 -26.86
C ALA A 60 2.24 1.83 -26.01
N GLU A 61 1.35 0.87 -26.28
CA GLU A 61 0.16 0.63 -25.48
C GLU A 61 0.47 -0.34 -24.33
N TYR A 62 0.15 0.10 -23.11
CA TYR A 62 0.25 -0.70 -21.90
C TYR A 62 -1.16 -1.00 -21.39
N ARG A 63 -1.45 -2.28 -21.13
CA ARG A 63 -2.76 -2.76 -20.66
C ARG A 63 -2.67 -3.22 -19.21
N TYR A 64 -3.55 -2.70 -18.37
CA TYR A 64 -3.56 -2.96 -16.94
C TYR A 64 -4.90 -3.51 -16.50
N GLY A 65 -4.87 -4.65 -15.81
CA GLY A 65 -6.06 -5.32 -15.31
C GLY A 65 -5.79 -6.00 -13.97
N LYS A 66 -6.84 -6.52 -13.33
CA LYS A 66 -6.75 -7.15 -12.00
C LYS A 66 -5.77 -8.35 -11.91
N ALA A 67 -5.48 -8.99 -13.04
CA ALA A 67 -4.59 -10.14 -13.13
C ALA A 67 -3.14 -9.77 -13.49
N MET A 68 -2.80 -8.48 -13.60
CA MET A 68 -1.43 -8.08 -13.89
C MET A 68 -0.49 -8.35 -12.69
N PRO A 69 0.82 -8.58 -12.93
CA PRO A 69 1.78 -8.89 -11.87
C PRO A 69 2.22 -7.63 -11.11
N LEU A 70 1.33 -7.09 -10.26
CA LEU A 70 1.65 -5.92 -9.42
C LEU A 70 2.72 -6.23 -8.37
N ILE A 71 3.57 -5.25 -8.08
CA ILE A 71 4.52 -5.32 -6.97
C ILE A 71 4.06 -4.36 -5.87
N PHE A 72 3.91 -4.84 -4.64
CA PHE A 72 3.65 -4.00 -3.47
C PHE A 72 4.85 -3.99 -2.54
N VAL A 73 5.49 -2.83 -2.39
CA VAL A 73 6.58 -2.61 -1.44
C VAL A 73 6.04 -1.93 -0.19
N GLY A 74 6.37 -2.46 0.99
CA GLY A 74 6.01 -1.81 2.25
C GLY A 74 6.81 -2.30 3.42
N GLY A 75 6.27 -2.12 4.63
CA GLY A 75 6.98 -2.28 5.88
C GLY A 75 6.76 -1.07 6.78
N VAL A 76 7.28 -1.09 8.01
CA VAL A 76 7.20 0.10 8.87
C VAL A 76 7.99 1.25 8.21
N PRO A 77 7.47 2.49 8.15
CA PRO A 77 8.23 3.63 7.63
C PRO A 77 9.63 3.72 8.25
N ARG A 78 10.59 4.25 7.49
CA ARG A 78 12.02 4.34 7.85
C ARG A 78 12.79 3.00 7.79
N SER A 79 12.19 1.96 7.21
CA SER A 79 12.84 0.65 6.97
C SER A 79 13.46 0.47 5.58
N GLY A 80 13.75 1.56 4.86
CA GLY A 80 14.36 1.49 3.52
C GLY A 80 13.38 1.26 2.35
N THR A 81 12.08 1.43 2.55
CA THR A 81 11.06 1.23 1.49
C THR A 81 11.24 2.15 0.28
N THR A 82 11.63 3.41 0.47
CA THR A 82 11.92 4.32 -0.66
C THR A 82 13.19 3.92 -1.41
N LEU A 83 14.21 3.37 -0.73
CA LEU A 83 15.41 2.85 -1.41
C LEU A 83 15.04 1.64 -2.26
N MET A 84 14.30 0.68 -1.70
CA MET A 84 13.85 -0.52 -2.42
C MET A 84 13.08 -0.16 -3.68
N ARG A 85 12.05 0.69 -3.58
CA ARG A 85 11.28 1.09 -4.76
C ARG A 85 12.10 1.89 -5.77
N ALA A 86 13.09 2.69 -5.33
CA ALA A 86 13.94 3.45 -6.24
C ALA A 86 14.89 2.53 -7.03
N MET A 87 15.40 1.47 -6.40
CA MET A 87 16.18 0.43 -7.08
C MET A 87 15.32 -0.36 -8.08
N LEU A 88 14.02 -0.52 -7.81
CA LEU A 88 13.06 -1.11 -8.76
C LEU A 88 12.70 -0.14 -9.91
N ASP A 89 12.43 1.14 -9.61
CA ASP A 89 12.17 2.20 -10.61
C ASP A 89 13.35 2.38 -11.58
N ALA A 90 14.57 2.02 -11.15
CA ALA A 90 15.75 2.02 -12.01
C ALA A 90 15.75 0.87 -13.04
N HIS A 91 14.88 -0.12 -12.90
CA HIS A 91 14.71 -1.19 -13.87
C HIS A 91 13.86 -0.70 -15.06
N PRO A 92 14.30 -0.88 -16.33
CA PRO A 92 13.61 -0.33 -17.51
C PRO A 92 12.19 -0.89 -17.77
N GLU A 93 11.76 -1.88 -17.00
CA GLU A 93 10.45 -2.53 -17.16
C GLU A 93 9.50 -2.26 -15.98
N VAL A 94 9.99 -1.62 -14.91
CA VAL A 94 9.28 -1.49 -13.65
C VAL A 94 9.09 -0.01 -13.31
N ARG A 95 7.86 0.36 -12.94
CA ARG A 95 7.58 1.68 -12.36
C ARG A 95 6.81 1.53 -11.05
N CYS A 96 7.40 2.01 -9.97
CA CYS A 96 6.80 2.22 -8.66
C CYS A 96 6.27 3.66 -8.51
N GLY A 97 7.15 4.66 -8.65
CA GLY A 97 6.83 6.07 -8.37
C GLY A 97 6.74 6.42 -6.88
N GLU A 98 6.08 7.53 -6.58
CA GLU A 98 5.93 8.12 -5.24
C GLU A 98 4.91 7.40 -4.33
N GLU A 99 4.89 7.75 -3.03
CA GLU A 99 3.81 7.34 -2.12
C GLU A 99 2.48 7.94 -2.55
N THR A 100 1.48 7.09 -2.81
CA THR A 100 0.15 7.55 -3.24
C THR A 100 -0.65 8.15 -2.09
N ARG A 101 -0.38 7.69 -0.85
CA ARG A 101 -1.05 8.08 0.41
C ARG A 101 -2.53 7.73 0.50
N ILE A 102 -3.24 7.66 -0.62
CA ILE A 102 -4.67 7.38 -0.71
C ILE A 102 -4.97 5.89 -0.60
N ILE A 103 -4.12 5.02 -1.18
CA ILE A 103 -4.28 3.56 -1.13
C ILE A 103 -4.36 3.04 0.32
N PRO A 104 -3.40 3.34 1.23
CA PRO A 104 -3.52 2.88 2.61
C PRO A 104 -4.75 3.45 3.35
N ARG A 105 -5.27 4.62 2.96
CA ARG A 105 -6.48 5.21 3.56
C ARG A 105 -7.74 4.45 3.16
N VAL A 106 -7.93 4.19 1.86
CA VAL A 106 -9.10 3.42 1.40
C VAL A 106 -9.06 1.97 1.89
N LEU A 107 -7.86 1.38 2.01
CA LEU A 107 -7.69 0.06 2.64
C LEU A 107 -8.10 0.09 4.11
N ALA A 108 -7.74 1.12 4.86
CA ALA A 108 -8.15 1.28 6.26
C ALA A 108 -9.67 1.48 6.39
N MET A 109 -10.29 2.25 5.50
CA MET A 109 -11.74 2.43 5.46
C MET A 109 -12.46 1.11 5.18
N ARG A 110 -12.05 0.36 4.15
CA ARG A 110 -12.59 -0.98 3.85
C ARG A 110 -12.44 -1.91 5.03
N GLN A 111 -11.27 -1.94 5.66
CA GLN A 111 -11.04 -2.77 6.85
C GLN A 111 -11.97 -2.40 8.01
N ALA A 112 -12.24 -1.11 8.22
CA ALA A 112 -13.15 -0.65 9.28
C ALA A 112 -14.60 -1.14 9.04
N TRP A 113 -15.10 -1.06 7.81
CA TRP A 113 -16.43 -1.57 7.44
C TRP A 113 -16.56 -3.06 7.72
N SER A 114 -15.55 -3.84 7.36
CA SER A 114 -15.58 -5.31 7.54
C SER A 114 -15.38 -5.75 8.99
N LYS A 115 -14.70 -4.95 9.81
CA LYS A 115 -14.51 -5.24 11.23
C LYS A 115 -15.79 -4.99 12.05
N SER A 116 -16.66 -4.08 11.61
CA SER A 116 -17.93 -3.79 12.26
C SER A 116 -19.03 -4.72 11.75
N GLY A 117 -19.42 -5.71 12.55
CA GLY A 117 -20.48 -6.66 12.16
C GLY A 117 -21.82 -5.97 11.85
N ARG A 118 -22.16 -4.90 12.58
CA ARG A 118 -23.36 -4.09 12.32
C ARG A 118 -23.29 -3.36 10.98
N GLU A 119 -22.12 -2.80 10.65
CA GLU A 119 -21.97 -2.09 9.38
C GLU A 119 -21.95 -3.07 8.20
N LYS A 120 -21.27 -4.21 8.36
CA LYS A 120 -21.29 -5.27 7.35
C LYS A 120 -22.71 -5.72 7.04
N LEU A 121 -23.54 -5.98 8.06
CA LEU A 121 -24.94 -6.37 7.86
C LEU A 121 -25.73 -5.29 7.08
N ARG A 122 -25.53 -4.01 7.38
CA ARG A 122 -26.20 -2.91 6.67
C ARG A 122 -25.78 -2.83 5.21
N LEU A 123 -24.49 -3.04 4.93
CA LEU A 123 -23.95 -3.06 3.56
C LEU A 123 -24.50 -4.25 2.78
N ASP A 124 -24.54 -5.43 3.40
CA ASP A 124 -25.08 -6.65 2.78
C ASP A 124 -26.59 -6.47 2.44
N GLU A 125 -27.40 -5.94 3.35
CA GLU A 125 -28.83 -5.62 3.11
C GLU A 125 -29.03 -4.55 2.02
N ALA A 126 -28.05 -3.65 1.86
CA ALA A 126 -28.05 -2.65 0.79
C ALA A 126 -27.53 -3.19 -0.56
N GLY A 127 -27.17 -4.48 -0.64
CA GLY A 127 -26.58 -5.10 -1.83
C GLY A 127 -25.12 -4.73 -2.09
N VAL A 128 -24.46 -4.08 -1.12
CA VAL A 128 -23.03 -3.72 -1.16
C VAL A 128 -22.22 -4.85 -0.54
N THR A 129 -22.22 -6.00 -1.22
CA THR A 129 -21.55 -7.23 -0.74
C THR A 129 -20.03 -7.14 -0.82
N ASP A 130 -19.33 -8.11 -0.24
CA ASP A 130 -17.87 -8.24 -0.36
C ASP A 130 -17.42 -8.24 -1.84
N GLU A 131 -18.17 -8.85 -2.77
CA GLU A 131 -17.84 -8.85 -4.20
C GLU A 131 -17.92 -7.44 -4.82
N VAL A 132 -18.94 -6.67 -4.45
CA VAL A 132 -19.10 -5.28 -4.94
C VAL A 132 -17.99 -4.40 -4.38
N LEU A 133 -17.69 -4.52 -3.09
CA LEU A 133 -16.59 -3.79 -2.45
C LEU A 133 -15.24 -4.18 -3.04
N ASP A 134 -14.98 -5.47 -3.24
CA ASP A 134 -13.72 -5.97 -3.80
C ASP A 134 -13.53 -5.44 -5.24
N ALA A 135 -14.58 -5.44 -6.07
CA ALA A 135 -14.53 -4.88 -7.42
C ALA A 135 -14.28 -3.36 -7.43
N ALA A 136 -14.96 -2.61 -6.56
CA ALA A 136 -14.74 -1.17 -6.41
C ALA A 136 -13.32 -0.85 -5.93
N MET A 137 -12.82 -1.60 -4.96
CA MET A 137 -11.46 -1.45 -4.44
C MET A 137 -10.40 -1.82 -5.48
N GLN A 138 -10.62 -2.87 -6.27
CA GLN A 138 -9.75 -3.25 -7.40
C GLN A 138 -9.65 -2.10 -8.41
N ALA A 139 -10.79 -1.60 -8.89
CA ALA A 139 -10.83 -0.51 -9.85
C ALA A 139 -10.16 0.75 -9.32
N PHE A 140 -10.49 1.16 -8.09
CA PHE A 140 -9.90 2.34 -7.46
C PHE A 140 -8.39 2.24 -7.30
N ILE A 141 -7.89 1.12 -6.74
CA ILE A 141 -6.46 0.93 -6.51
C ILE A 141 -5.71 0.86 -7.85
N LEU A 142 -6.24 0.13 -8.84
CA LEU A 142 -5.59 -0.01 -10.13
C LEU A 142 -5.54 1.31 -10.90
N GLU A 143 -6.60 2.11 -10.86
CA GLU A 143 -6.64 3.46 -11.43
C GLU A 143 -5.54 4.35 -10.84
N VAL A 144 -5.43 4.37 -9.50
CA VAL A 144 -4.37 5.13 -8.84
C VAL A 144 -3.00 4.63 -9.28
N ILE A 145 -2.72 3.32 -9.14
CA ILE A 145 -1.41 2.73 -9.46
C ILE A 145 -1.03 3.00 -10.92
N ALA A 146 -1.95 2.79 -11.86
CA ALA A 146 -1.70 3.01 -13.28
C ALA A 146 -1.43 4.49 -13.60
N LYS A 147 -2.32 5.40 -13.17
CA LYS A 147 -2.32 6.78 -13.68
C LYS A 147 -1.52 7.79 -12.85
N HIS A 148 -0.99 7.43 -11.67
CA HIS A 148 -0.21 8.37 -10.87
C HIS A 148 1.23 8.62 -11.38
N GLY A 149 1.67 7.91 -12.41
CA GLY A 149 3.02 8.04 -12.99
C GLY A 149 3.09 7.46 -14.40
N GLU A 150 4.30 7.42 -14.97
CA GLU A 150 4.53 6.89 -16.31
C GLU A 150 4.07 5.42 -16.45
N PRO A 151 3.61 5.00 -17.63
CA PRO A 151 3.31 3.60 -17.88
C PRO A 151 4.60 2.76 -17.92
N ALA A 152 4.50 1.49 -17.53
CA ALA A 152 5.58 0.51 -17.60
C ALA A 152 5.01 -0.91 -17.70
N ARG A 153 5.82 -1.87 -18.17
CA ARG A 153 5.41 -3.27 -18.31
C ARG A 153 4.95 -3.88 -16.98
N VAL A 154 5.64 -3.55 -15.89
CA VAL A 154 5.35 -4.00 -14.54
C VAL A 154 5.09 -2.78 -13.65
N LEU A 155 3.90 -2.72 -13.07
CA LEU A 155 3.55 -1.66 -12.13
C LEU A 155 3.84 -2.08 -10.70
N CYS A 156 4.29 -1.12 -9.93
CA CYS A 156 4.65 -1.25 -8.54
C CYS A 156 3.98 -0.14 -7.73
N ASN A 157 3.70 -0.40 -6.46
CA ASN A 157 3.25 0.61 -5.51
C ASN A 157 4.07 0.49 -4.22
N LYS A 158 4.50 1.65 -3.70
CA LYS A 158 5.14 1.75 -2.39
C LYS A 158 4.37 2.71 -1.52
N ASP A 159 3.58 2.15 -0.61
CA ASP A 159 2.95 2.86 0.50
C ASP A 159 3.17 2.01 1.75
N PRO A 160 3.98 2.44 2.74
CA PRO A 160 4.53 1.55 3.78
C PRO A 160 3.49 0.65 4.48
N PHE A 161 2.32 1.20 4.79
CA PHE A 161 1.27 0.51 5.55
C PHE A 161 0.30 -0.34 4.72
N THR A 162 0.41 -0.40 3.39
CA THR A 162 -0.44 -1.29 2.56
C THR A 162 -0.20 -2.76 2.90
N LEU A 163 1.01 -3.09 3.36
CA LEU A 163 1.40 -4.45 3.75
C LEU A 163 0.69 -4.97 5.00
N LYS A 164 -0.01 -4.11 5.76
CA LYS A 164 -0.96 -4.56 6.81
C LYS A 164 -2.19 -5.26 6.22
N SER A 165 -2.41 -5.11 4.92
CA SER A 165 -3.53 -5.67 4.16
C SER A 165 -3.03 -6.54 3.00
N SER A 166 -1.83 -7.13 3.10
CA SER A 166 -1.26 -7.93 2.00
C SER A 166 -2.07 -9.19 1.69
N VAL A 167 -2.71 -9.83 2.68
CA VAL A 167 -3.67 -10.94 2.43
C VAL A 167 -4.85 -10.46 1.59
N TYR A 168 -5.41 -9.31 1.94
CA TYR A 168 -6.53 -8.72 1.21
C TYR A 168 -6.12 -8.27 -0.20
N LEU A 169 -4.98 -7.61 -0.35
CA LEU A 169 -4.43 -7.22 -1.66
C LEU A 169 -4.10 -8.45 -2.53
N SER A 170 -3.62 -9.54 -1.93
CA SER A 170 -3.35 -10.80 -2.64
C SER A 170 -4.62 -11.46 -3.17
N ARG A 171 -5.75 -11.30 -2.45
CA ARG A 171 -7.09 -11.70 -2.92
C ARG A 171 -7.59 -10.80 -4.06
N LEU A 172 -7.40 -9.48 -3.94
CA LEU A 172 -7.82 -8.53 -4.97
C LEU A 172 -7.00 -8.65 -6.26
N PHE A 173 -5.69 -8.88 -6.15
CA PHE A 173 -4.75 -8.96 -7.25
C PHE A 173 -3.99 -10.29 -7.17
N PRO A 174 -4.54 -11.39 -7.74
CA PRO A 174 -4.04 -12.74 -7.54
C PRO A 174 -2.60 -12.98 -8.03
N ASN A 175 -2.11 -12.19 -8.98
CA ASN A 175 -0.74 -12.31 -9.50
C ASN A 175 0.24 -11.30 -8.87
N SER A 176 -0.23 -10.54 -7.87
CA SER A 176 0.63 -9.58 -7.17
C SER A 176 1.62 -10.26 -6.24
N LYS A 177 2.78 -9.62 -6.07
CA LYS A 177 3.84 -10.00 -5.14
C LYS A 177 4.16 -8.86 -4.18
N PHE A 178 4.66 -9.21 -3.01
CA PHE A 178 4.87 -8.33 -1.88
C PHE A 178 6.33 -8.36 -1.45
N LEU A 179 6.95 -7.19 -1.33
CA LEU A 179 8.26 -7.02 -0.71
C LEU A 179 8.08 -6.35 0.64
N LEU A 180 8.25 -7.12 1.72
CA LEU A 180 8.17 -6.61 3.08
C LEU A 180 9.55 -6.16 3.53
N MET A 181 9.78 -4.84 3.55
CA MET A 181 11.02 -4.30 4.09
C MET A 181 11.07 -4.48 5.61
N VAL A 182 12.12 -5.16 6.05
CA VAL A 182 12.44 -5.38 7.45
C VAL A 182 13.73 -4.63 7.75
N ARG A 183 13.75 -3.89 8.86
CA ARG A 183 14.93 -3.20 9.37
C ARG A 183 14.93 -3.33 10.89
N ASP A 184 16.11 -3.26 11.50
CA ASP A 184 16.23 -3.16 12.95
C ASP A 184 15.30 -2.06 13.49
N GLY A 185 14.38 -2.43 14.38
CA GLY A 185 13.38 -1.53 14.93
C GLY A 185 14.00 -0.33 15.64
N ARG A 186 15.18 -0.52 16.23
CA ARG A 186 15.95 0.55 16.88
C ARG A 186 16.41 1.60 15.87
N ALA A 187 16.85 1.17 14.69
CA ALA A 187 17.24 2.06 13.59
C ALA A 187 16.04 2.81 12.99
N SER A 188 14.93 2.12 12.76
CA SER A 188 13.69 2.74 12.23
C SER A 188 13.11 3.77 13.20
N VAL A 189 13.05 3.45 14.50
CA VAL A 189 12.55 4.35 15.55
C VAL A 189 13.46 5.55 15.74
N HIS A 190 14.78 5.33 15.84
CA HIS A 190 15.72 6.45 15.91
C HIS A 190 15.58 7.37 14.69
N SER A 191 15.41 6.81 13.49
CA SER A 191 15.21 7.60 12.28
C SER A 191 13.90 8.41 12.29
N MET A 192 12.77 7.88 12.78
CA MET A 192 11.51 8.65 12.80
C MET A 192 11.54 9.78 13.83
N ILE A 193 12.16 9.55 15.00
CA ILE A 193 12.28 10.53 16.07
C ILE A 193 13.19 11.68 15.65
N THR A 194 14.44 11.38 15.27
CA THR A 194 15.44 12.40 14.92
C THR A 194 15.05 13.25 13.72
N ARG A 195 14.39 12.65 12.72
CA ARG A 195 13.93 13.36 11.51
C ARG A 195 12.51 13.91 11.61
N LYS A 196 11.86 13.77 12.78
CA LYS A 196 10.48 14.23 13.04
C LYS A 196 9.53 13.77 11.92
N VAL A 197 9.57 12.48 11.59
CA VAL A 197 8.69 11.86 10.61
C VAL A 197 7.43 11.41 11.32
N THR A 198 6.35 12.17 11.14
CA THR A 198 5.09 11.93 11.83
C THR A 198 4.38 10.71 11.25
N ILE A 199 4.02 9.77 12.14
CA ILE A 199 3.24 8.58 11.83
C ILE A 199 2.03 8.61 12.75
N ALA A 200 0.83 8.47 12.18
CA ALA A 200 -0.41 8.54 12.96
C ALA A 200 -0.38 7.52 14.11
N GLY A 201 -0.57 8.03 15.33
CA GLY A 201 -0.56 7.23 16.53
C GLY A 201 0.83 7.01 17.15
N PHE A 202 1.95 7.43 16.58
CA PHE A 202 3.28 7.31 17.23
C PHE A 202 3.63 8.58 18.00
N ASP A 203 4.07 8.44 19.26
CA ASP A 203 4.60 9.56 20.05
C ASP A 203 6.11 9.69 19.84
N LEU A 204 6.50 10.67 19.02
CA LEU A 204 7.90 10.92 18.67
C LEU A 204 8.75 11.45 19.83
N SER A 205 8.15 11.77 20.99
CA SER A 205 8.89 12.13 22.20
C SER A 205 9.35 10.91 23.02
N SER A 206 8.84 9.71 22.70
CA SER A 206 9.10 8.49 23.46
C SER A 206 9.63 7.36 22.57
N TYR A 207 10.89 6.98 22.77
CA TYR A 207 11.49 5.79 22.14
C TYR A 207 10.73 4.51 22.50
N ARG A 208 10.29 4.39 23.76
CA ARG A 208 9.53 3.24 24.24
C ARG A 208 8.21 3.09 23.49
N ASP A 209 7.46 4.18 23.33
CA ASP A 209 6.19 4.19 22.61
C ASP A 209 6.40 3.85 21.12
N CYS A 210 7.37 4.51 20.48
CA CYS A 210 7.68 4.27 19.08
C CYS A 210 8.15 2.82 18.83
N LEU A 211 8.97 2.22 19.70
CA LEU A 211 9.39 0.82 19.60
C LEU A 211 8.23 -0.15 19.82
N THR A 212 7.35 0.12 20.79
CA THR A 212 6.15 -0.69 21.03
C THR A 212 5.24 -0.71 19.80
N LYS A 213 5.02 0.46 19.20
CA LYS A 213 4.17 0.60 18.01
C LYS A 213 4.84 0.06 16.74
N TRP A 214 6.16 0.23 16.60
CA TRP A 214 6.95 -0.45 15.56
C TRP A 214 6.77 -1.96 15.67
N ASN A 215 6.93 -2.52 16.87
CA ASN A 215 6.80 -3.95 17.14
C ASN A 215 5.42 -4.45 16.73
N LYS A 216 4.36 -3.73 17.10
CA LYS A 216 2.99 -4.12 16.74
C LYS A 216 2.74 -4.03 15.24
N ALA A 217 3.25 -2.99 14.58
CA ALA A 217 3.07 -2.81 13.15
C ALA A 217 3.79 -3.90 12.34
N ILE A 218 5.06 -4.18 12.66
CA ILE A 218 5.84 -5.21 11.95
C ILE A 218 5.32 -6.62 12.27
N GLU A 219 4.84 -6.88 13.48
CA GLU A 219 4.19 -8.17 13.82
C GLU A 219 3.02 -8.47 12.88
N VAL A 220 2.13 -7.50 12.67
CA VAL A 220 0.97 -7.66 11.77
C VAL A 220 1.41 -7.84 10.32
N MET A 221 2.33 -7.01 9.83
CA MET A 221 2.83 -7.10 8.46
C MET A 221 3.55 -8.41 8.19
N TYR A 222 4.38 -8.87 9.14
CA TYR A 222 5.11 -10.11 9.03
C TYR A 222 4.17 -11.31 9.06
N ALA A 223 3.18 -11.32 9.96
CA ALA A 223 2.15 -12.36 9.99
C ALA A 223 1.39 -12.46 8.66
N GLN A 224 0.95 -11.32 8.11
CA GLN A 224 0.29 -11.28 6.80
C GLN A 224 1.20 -11.78 5.67
N CYS A 225 2.49 -11.41 5.68
CA CYS A 225 3.47 -11.88 4.71
C CYS A 225 3.64 -13.40 4.76
N MET A 226 3.71 -13.98 5.96
CA MET A 226 3.80 -15.43 6.14
C MET A 226 2.49 -16.13 5.71
N GLU A 227 1.33 -15.53 5.99
CA GLU A 227 0.01 -16.05 5.62
C GLU A 227 -0.20 -16.07 4.10
N VAL A 228 0.25 -15.03 3.39
CA VAL A 228 0.23 -14.97 1.92
C VAL A 228 1.16 -16.01 1.27
N GLY A 229 2.21 -16.43 1.97
CA GLY A 229 3.12 -17.49 1.56
C GLY A 229 4.35 -17.00 0.78
N LYS A 230 5.37 -17.86 0.75
CA LYS A 230 6.72 -17.55 0.21
C LYS A 230 6.74 -17.24 -1.28
N ASP A 231 5.77 -17.73 -2.04
CA ASP A 231 5.69 -17.48 -3.49
C ASP A 231 5.17 -16.08 -3.81
N LYS A 232 4.54 -15.43 -2.83
CA LYS A 232 3.87 -14.14 -2.99
C LYS A 232 4.43 -13.06 -2.09
N CYS A 233 5.02 -13.36 -0.94
CA CYS A 233 5.65 -12.36 -0.08
C CYS A 233 7.10 -12.72 0.29
N LEU A 234 8.00 -11.77 0.05
CA LEU A 234 9.42 -11.87 0.38
C LEU A 234 9.80 -10.80 1.43
N PRO A 235 10.20 -11.19 2.65
CA PRO A 235 10.86 -10.30 3.58
C PRO A 235 12.24 -9.88 3.05
N VAL A 236 12.51 -8.59 2.98
CA VAL A 236 13.77 -8.01 2.52
C VAL A 236 14.41 -7.23 3.67
N TYR A 237 15.55 -7.72 4.16
CA TYR A 237 16.30 -7.10 5.23
C TYR A 237 17.10 -5.91 4.70
N TYR A 238 16.81 -4.71 5.20
CA TYR A 238 17.42 -3.46 4.77
C TYR A 238 18.95 -3.50 4.89
N GLU A 239 19.46 -4.04 5.99
CA GLU A 239 20.89 -4.12 6.27
C GLU A 239 21.57 -5.04 5.24
N GLN A 240 20.93 -6.15 4.89
CA GLN A 240 21.43 -7.07 3.86
C GLN A 240 21.32 -6.48 2.45
N LEU A 241 20.26 -5.70 2.17
CA LEU A 241 20.12 -4.95 0.93
C LEU A 241 21.23 -3.91 0.78
N VAL A 242 21.56 -3.21 1.86
CA VAL A 242 22.63 -2.19 1.86
C VAL A 242 24.01 -2.81 1.79
N LEU A 243 24.28 -3.87 2.56
CA LEU A 243 25.59 -4.52 2.59
C LEU A 243 25.88 -5.29 1.29
N HIS A 244 24.85 -5.94 0.73
CA HIS A 244 24.99 -6.85 -0.41
C HIS A 244 23.95 -6.56 -1.51
N PRO A 245 23.94 -5.37 -2.13
CA PRO A 245 22.87 -4.93 -3.04
C PRO A 245 22.75 -5.83 -4.27
N ARG A 246 23.87 -6.27 -4.87
CA ARG A 246 23.86 -7.14 -6.05
C ARG A 246 23.26 -8.52 -5.74
N ARG A 247 23.60 -9.11 -4.59
CA ARG A 247 23.03 -10.40 -4.16
C ARG A 247 21.54 -10.25 -3.86
N SER A 248 21.19 -9.25 -3.06
CA SER A 248 19.82 -8.98 -2.63
C SER A 248 18.89 -8.74 -3.82
N LEU A 249 19.30 -7.90 -4.78
CA LEU A 249 18.48 -7.62 -5.95
C LEU A 249 18.37 -8.79 -6.94
N LYS A 250 19.39 -9.64 -7.06
CA LYS A 250 19.25 -10.88 -7.84
C LYS A 250 18.15 -11.77 -7.28
N ILE A 251 18.13 -11.97 -5.95
CA ILE A 251 17.10 -12.77 -5.27
C ILE A 251 15.72 -12.12 -5.43
N ILE A 252 15.65 -10.80 -5.29
CA ILE A 252 14.38 -10.07 -5.41
C ILE A 252 13.82 -10.14 -6.84
N LEU A 253 14.64 -9.88 -7.87
CA LEU A 253 14.18 -9.91 -9.26
C LEU A 253 13.78 -11.33 -9.69
N ASP A 254 14.52 -12.37 -9.26
CA ASP A 254 14.17 -13.77 -9.46
C ASP A 254 12.81 -14.11 -8.81
N PHE A 255 12.63 -13.73 -7.55
CA PHE A 255 11.35 -13.88 -6.84
C PHE A 255 10.18 -13.18 -7.56
N LEU A 256 10.43 -12.01 -8.16
CA LEU A 256 9.45 -11.24 -8.91
C LEU A 256 9.21 -11.81 -10.33
N GLY A 257 10.07 -12.70 -10.84
CA GLY A 257 10.02 -13.19 -12.22
C GLY A 257 10.41 -12.11 -13.25
N ILE A 258 11.35 -11.24 -12.88
CA ILE A 258 11.84 -10.14 -13.73
C ILE A 258 13.30 -10.41 -14.08
N ALA A 259 13.69 -10.19 -15.34
CA ALA A 259 15.07 -10.38 -15.78
C ALA A 259 16.04 -9.46 -15.02
N TRP A 260 17.31 -9.87 -14.90
CA TRP A 260 18.32 -9.01 -14.31
C TRP A 260 18.62 -7.80 -15.20
N SER A 261 18.65 -6.61 -14.62
CA SER A 261 19.22 -5.39 -15.22
C SER A 261 20.24 -4.81 -14.25
N ASP A 262 21.40 -4.35 -14.74
CA ASP A 262 22.43 -3.75 -13.88
C ASP A 262 22.04 -2.34 -13.39
N ALA A 263 21.10 -1.69 -14.07
CA ALA A 263 20.60 -0.35 -13.74
C ALA A 263 20.06 -0.23 -12.31
N VAL A 264 19.55 -1.33 -11.74
CA VAL A 264 19.03 -1.40 -10.37
C VAL A 264 20.09 -1.14 -9.28
N LEU A 265 21.38 -1.25 -9.63
CA LEU A 265 22.51 -0.90 -8.76
C LEU A 265 22.94 0.56 -8.90
N HIS A 266 22.36 1.29 -9.85
CA HIS A 266 22.71 2.65 -10.27
C HIS A 266 21.51 3.59 -10.26
N HIS A 267 20.60 3.41 -9.28
CA HIS A 267 19.37 4.19 -9.18
C HIS A 267 19.64 5.70 -9.09
N GLU A 268 20.76 6.12 -8.51
CA GLU A 268 21.16 7.51 -8.35
C GLU A 268 21.39 8.21 -9.70
N ASP A 269 21.82 7.47 -10.71
CA ASP A 269 22.06 8.01 -12.05
C ASP A 269 20.78 8.14 -12.87
N LEU A 270 19.66 7.57 -12.41
CA LEU A 270 18.38 7.53 -13.12
C LEU A 270 17.31 8.45 -12.51
N ILE A 271 17.67 9.28 -11.53
CA ILE A 271 16.71 10.18 -10.89
C ILE A 271 16.27 11.29 -11.84
N GLY A 272 14.95 11.41 -12.00
CA GLY A 272 14.31 12.41 -12.86
C GLY A 272 14.51 12.17 -14.36
N LYS A 273 15.00 10.99 -14.77
CA LYS A 273 15.12 10.61 -16.18
C LYS A 273 13.87 9.86 -16.66
N PRO A 274 13.52 9.93 -17.96
CA PRO A 274 12.46 9.11 -18.54
C PRO A 274 12.69 7.63 -18.27
N GLY A 275 11.65 6.91 -17.83
CA GLY A 275 11.74 5.49 -17.45
C GLY A 275 12.66 5.21 -16.25
N GLY A 276 13.01 6.23 -15.46
CA GLY A 276 13.85 6.12 -14.27
C GLY A 276 13.11 6.46 -12.98
N VAL A 277 13.87 6.97 -11.99
CA VAL A 277 13.36 7.17 -10.63
C VAL A 277 12.69 8.53 -10.49
N SER A 278 11.36 8.56 -10.35
CA SER A 278 10.62 9.76 -9.94
C SER A 278 10.65 9.94 -8.41
N LEU A 279 10.97 11.15 -7.94
CA LEU A 279 10.97 11.49 -6.52
C LEU A 279 9.99 12.65 -6.30
N SER A 280 9.17 12.56 -5.24
CA SER A 280 8.15 13.57 -4.93
C SER A 280 8.80 14.92 -4.66
N ASN A 281 8.74 15.84 -5.62
CA ASN A 281 9.30 17.19 -5.48
C ASN A 281 8.26 18.20 -5.99
N LEU A 282 7.73 19.04 -5.09
CA LEU A 282 7.10 20.29 -5.50
C LEU A 282 8.15 21.38 -5.42
N PHE A 283 8.32 22.14 -6.51
CA PHE A 283 9.23 23.28 -6.61
C PHE A 283 9.04 24.30 -5.46
N PHE A 284 7.82 24.38 -4.89
CA PHE A 284 7.46 25.32 -3.82
C PHE A 284 7.33 24.70 -2.41
N LEU A 285 7.43 23.37 -2.25
CA LEU A 285 7.30 22.69 -0.94
C LEU A 285 8.36 21.56 -0.81
N PRO A 286 9.61 21.89 -0.43
CA PRO A 286 10.73 20.94 -0.41
C PRO A 286 10.69 19.89 0.73
N ARG A 287 9.53 19.32 1.10
CA ARG A 287 9.40 18.46 2.31
C ARG A 287 8.39 17.30 2.26
N ILE A 288 7.85 16.91 1.10
CA ILE A 288 6.73 15.95 1.06
C ILE A 288 7.16 14.52 1.43
N GLU A 289 8.15 13.92 0.74
CA GLU A 289 8.77 12.66 1.18
C GLU A 289 10.07 12.89 1.96
N ARG A 290 10.11 12.37 3.19
CA ARG A 290 11.25 12.50 4.13
C ARG A 290 12.45 11.62 3.77
N SER A 291 12.36 10.86 2.69
CA SER A 291 13.41 9.93 2.22
C SER A 291 14.16 10.43 0.97
N THR A 292 13.78 11.58 0.41
CA THR A 292 14.35 12.08 -0.84
C THR A 292 15.84 12.42 -0.71
N ASP A 293 16.24 13.05 0.40
CA ASP A 293 17.63 13.49 0.64
C ASP A 293 18.64 12.33 0.76
N GLN A 294 18.18 11.14 1.15
CA GLN A 294 19.05 9.96 1.24
C GLN A 294 19.02 9.12 -0.04
N VAL A 295 17.87 9.06 -0.73
CA VAL A 295 17.71 8.22 -1.94
C VAL A 295 18.37 8.83 -3.18
N ILE A 296 18.74 10.11 -3.14
CA ILE A 296 19.59 10.70 -4.19
C ILE A 296 21.04 10.20 -4.17
N LYS A 297 21.47 9.58 -3.09
CA LYS A 297 22.81 9.04 -2.92
C LYS A 297 22.83 7.58 -3.37
N PRO A 298 23.95 7.06 -3.90
CA PRO A 298 24.09 5.62 -4.11
C PRO A 298 23.94 4.86 -2.78
N VAL A 299 23.65 3.55 -2.87
CA VAL A 299 23.61 2.66 -1.70
C VAL A 299 24.92 2.79 -0.90
N ASN A 300 24.79 3.14 0.38
CA ASN A 300 25.91 3.47 1.26
C ASN A 300 25.66 3.03 2.71
N LEU A 301 26.73 3.00 3.51
CA LEU A 301 26.74 2.41 4.85
C LEU A 301 26.35 3.38 5.97
N GLU A 302 26.19 4.67 5.66
CA GLU A 302 26.05 5.71 6.68
C GLU A 302 24.91 5.41 7.67
N ALA A 303 23.81 4.82 7.22
CA ALA A 303 22.59 4.71 8.02
C ALA A 303 22.47 3.40 8.83
N LEU A 304 23.37 2.43 8.69
CA LEU A 304 23.22 1.10 9.30
C LEU A 304 23.11 1.17 10.84
N SER A 305 24.10 1.79 11.49
CA SER A 305 24.25 1.74 12.95
C SER A 305 24.18 3.09 13.65
N LYS A 306 23.72 4.15 12.94
CA LYS A 306 23.60 5.54 13.46
C LYS A 306 22.72 5.68 14.71
N TRP A 307 21.91 4.68 15.04
CA TRP A 307 21.05 4.68 16.23
C TRP A 307 21.77 4.31 17.53
N THR A 308 22.95 3.68 17.42
CA THR A 308 23.71 3.17 18.57
C THR A 308 24.07 4.32 19.51
N GLY A 309 23.81 4.16 20.81
CA GLY A 309 24.11 5.17 21.83
C GLY A 309 23.08 6.29 21.96
N HIS A 310 22.02 6.31 21.13
CA HIS A 310 20.97 7.34 21.19
C HIS A 310 19.66 6.89 21.84
N ILE A 311 19.56 5.61 22.22
CA ILE A 311 18.38 5.06 22.89
C ILE A 311 18.54 5.22 24.41
N PRO A 312 17.52 5.74 25.13
CA PRO A 312 17.57 5.85 26.59
C PRO A 312 17.87 4.51 27.29
N GLY A 313 18.67 4.55 28.36
CA GLY A 313 19.16 3.33 29.03
C GLY A 313 18.06 2.43 29.61
N ASP A 314 16.94 3.01 30.06
CA ASP A 314 15.78 2.24 30.53
C ASP A 314 15.11 1.46 29.37
N VAL A 315 15.08 2.05 28.18
CA VAL A 315 14.53 1.42 26.97
C VAL A 315 15.48 0.34 26.45
N VAL A 316 16.79 0.57 26.51
CA VAL A 316 17.80 -0.45 26.17
C VAL A 316 17.66 -1.67 27.08
N ARG A 317 17.52 -1.46 28.40
CA ARG A 317 17.33 -2.55 29.37
C ARG A 317 16.08 -3.38 29.09
N ASP A 318 14.99 -2.73 28.71
CA ASP A 318 13.69 -3.39 28.49
C ASP A 318 13.44 -3.77 27.01
N MET A 319 14.47 -3.74 26.16
CA MET A 319 14.33 -3.86 24.70
C MET A 319 13.62 -5.14 24.27
N ALA A 320 13.95 -6.29 24.88
CA ALA A 320 13.36 -7.57 24.54
C ALA A 320 11.86 -7.64 24.89
N GLN A 321 11.44 -6.96 25.95
CA GLN A 321 10.05 -6.86 26.39
C GLN A 321 9.25 -5.90 25.50
N ILE A 322 9.85 -4.76 25.15
CA ILE A 322 9.21 -3.73 24.30
C ILE A 322 9.05 -4.24 22.87
N ALA A 323 10.08 -4.89 22.33
CA ALA A 323 10.21 -5.21 20.92
C ALA A 323 10.61 -6.68 20.67
N PRO A 324 9.80 -7.67 21.10
CA PRO A 324 10.11 -9.10 20.89
C PRO A 324 10.23 -9.50 19.41
N MET A 325 9.66 -8.72 18.48
CA MET A 325 9.85 -8.94 17.04
C MET A 325 11.31 -8.78 16.60
N LEU A 326 12.16 -8.05 17.34
CA LEU A 326 13.60 -7.99 17.04
C LEU A 326 14.20 -9.40 16.98
N ALA A 327 14.03 -10.16 18.06
CA ALA A 327 14.55 -11.53 18.15
C ALA A 327 13.93 -12.46 17.10
N ARG A 328 12.60 -12.35 16.87
CA ARG A 328 11.91 -13.15 15.84
C ARG A 328 12.40 -12.88 14.42
N LEU A 329 12.88 -11.67 14.16
CA LEU A 329 13.43 -11.23 12.88
C LEU A 329 14.96 -11.37 12.83
N GLY A 330 15.59 -12.00 13.82
CA GLY A 330 17.04 -12.25 13.83
C GLY A 330 17.90 -11.07 14.30
N TYR A 331 17.30 -10.02 14.87
CA TYR A 331 18.04 -8.95 15.53
C TYR A 331 18.18 -9.27 17.02
N ASP A 332 19.41 -9.42 17.51
CA ASP A 332 19.65 -9.56 18.95
C ASP A 332 19.19 -8.28 19.68
N PRO A 333 18.17 -8.36 20.57
CA PRO A 333 17.66 -7.19 21.28
C PRO A 333 18.64 -6.64 22.32
N TYR A 334 19.65 -7.41 22.74
CA TYR A 334 20.64 -7.02 23.74
C TYR A 334 21.95 -6.48 23.12
N ALA A 335 22.25 -6.83 21.86
CA ALA A 335 23.40 -6.28 21.14
C ALA A 335 23.19 -4.82 20.71
N ASN A 336 24.18 -3.94 20.93
CA ASN A 336 24.10 -2.50 20.65
C ASN A 336 25.37 -1.99 19.94
N PRO A 337 25.46 -2.05 18.59
CA PRO A 337 24.51 -2.67 17.66
C PRO A 337 24.80 -4.18 17.48
N PRO A 338 23.87 -4.94 16.89
CA PRO A 338 24.19 -6.25 16.31
C PRO A 338 25.25 -6.14 15.21
N ASN A 339 25.99 -7.23 14.97
CA ASN A 339 26.81 -7.34 13.78
C ASN A 339 25.92 -7.67 12.58
N TYR A 340 25.64 -6.66 11.75
CA TYR A 340 24.81 -6.83 10.55
C TYR A 340 25.53 -7.54 9.39
N GLY A 341 26.87 -7.66 9.45
CA GLY A 341 27.71 -8.24 8.40
C GLY A 341 28.71 -7.24 7.81
N ASN A 342 29.54 -7.73 6.89
CA ASN A 342 30.56 -6.93 6.20
C ASN A 342 30.07 -6.49 4.81
N PRO A 343 30.34 -5.26 4.38
CA PRO A 343 29.84 -4.73 3.11
C PRO A 343 30.58 -5.31 1.90
N ASP A 344 29.87 -5.42 0.77
CA ASP A 344 30.51 -5.64 -0.53
C ASP A 344 31.41 -4.44 -0.91
N PRO A 345 32.52 -4.64 -1.65
CA PRO A 345 33.44 -3.56 -2.04
C PRO A 345 32.77 -2.39 -2.76
N ILE A 346 31.73 -2.66 -3.56
CA ILE A 346 30.96 -1.62 -4.27
C ILE A 346 30.32 -0.63 -3.29
N VAL A 347 29.82 -1.10 -2.14
CA VAL A 347 29.14 -0.27 -1.15
C VAL A 347 30.14 0.55 -0.35
N VAL A 348 31.32 0.00 -0.07
CA VAL A 348 32.44 0.74 0.52
C VAL A 348 32.83 1.90 -0.41
N ASN A 349 33.04 1.62 -1.71
CA ASN A 349 33.37 2.63 -2.70
C ASN A 349 32.27 3.71 -2.83
N ASN A 350 31.01 3.30 -2.88
CA ASN A 350 29.87 4.23 -2.89
C ASN A 350 29.85 5.12 -1.64
N THR A 351 30.13 4.55 -0.47
CA THR A 351 30.20 5.31 0.78
C THR A 351 31.34 6.33 0.74
N HIS A 352 32.51 5.96 0.22
CA HIS A 352 33.63 6.89 0.05
C HIS A 352 33.28 8.02 -0.91
N ARG A 353 32.59 7.75 -2.02
CA ARG A 353 32.08 8.78 -2.94
C ARG A 353 31.13 9.74 -2.24
N VAL A 354 30.19 9.22 -1.45
CA VAL A 354 29.24 10.05 -0.69
C VAL A 354 29.96 10.95 0.31
N LEU A 355 30.94 10.43 1.03
CA LEU A 355 31.73 11.19 2.00
C LEU A 355 32.59 12.28 1.34
N LYS A 356 33.02 12.09 0.09
CA LYS A 356 33.71 13.11 -0.71
C LYS A 356 32.76 14.19 -1.28
N GLY A 357 31.44 13.96 -1.21
CA GLY A 357 30.45 14.81 -1.87
C GLY A 357 30.24 14.49 -3.36
N ASP A 358 30.76 13.36 -3.84
CA ASP A 358 30.77 12.95 -5.25
C ASP A 358 29.45 12.26 -5.66
N TYR A 359 28.33 12.92 -5.40
CA TYR A 359 27.00 12.50 -5.86
C TYR A 359 26.27 13.66 -6.54
N LYS A 360 25.52 13.34 -7.60
CA LYS A 360 24.81 14.34 -8.37
C LYS A 360 23.50 14.66 -7.68
N THR A 361 23.37 15.86 -7.14
CA THR A 361 22.06 16.42 -6.83
C THR A 361 21.32 16.68 -8.15
N PRO A 362 20.17 16.02 -8.39
CA PRO A 362 19.39 16.22 -9.61
C PRO A 362 19.05 17.70 -9.82
N ALA A 363 19.00 18.17 -11.07
CA ALA A 363 18.84 19.60 -11.38
C ALA A 363 17.55 20.18 -10.77
N ASN A 364 16.46 19.41 -10.78
CA ASN A 364 15.18 19.72 -10.13
C ASN A 364 15.24 19.73 -8.60
N LEU A 365 16.34 19.28 -7.99
CA LEU A 365 16.59 19.25 -6.56
C LEU A 365 17.69 20.22 -6.11
N LYS A 366 18.35 20.98 -7.00
CA LYS A 366 19.42 21.90 -6.57
C LYS A 366 18.93 23.01 -5.63
N GLY A 367 17.73 23.55 -5.84
CA GLY A 367 17.11 24.54 -4.94
C GLY A 367 16.70 23.98 -3.57
N TYR A 368 16.56 22.65 -3.44
CA TYR A 368 16.23 21.97 -2.18
C TYR A 368 17.34 22.12 -1.12
N PHE A 369 18.61 22.05 -1.56
CA PHE A 369 19.78 22.03 -0.67
C PHE A 369 20.38 23.43 -0.39
N GLN A 370 20.03 24.46 -1.17
CA GLN A 370 20.47 25.83 -0.89
C GLN A 370 19.71 26.47 0.28
N ILE A 371 18.41 26.23 0.41
CA ILE A 371 17.58 26.78 1.51
C ILE A 371 17.98 26.18 2.87
N SER A 372 18.64 25.01 2.89
CA SER A 372 19.04 24.33 4.13
C SER A 372 20.34 24.87 4.75
N ALA A 373 21.15 25.62 4.00
CA ALA A 373 22.39 26.22 4.51
C ALA A 373 22.16 27.53 5.28
N ASP A 374 21.08 28.26 4.97
CA ASP A 374 20.78 29.58 5.54
C ASP A 374 19.87 29.51 6.79
N CYS A 375 19.66 28.33 7.36
CA CYS A 375 18.82 28.11 8.55
C CYS A 375 19.53 27.29 9.65
N CYS A 376 20.85 27.46 9.77
CA CYS A 376 21.64 27.01 10.92
C CYS A 376 21.82 28.13 11.94
#